data_AF-A0A2H1E7E6-F1
#
_entry.id   AF-A0A2H1E7E6-F1
#
_cell.length_a   1.000
_cell.length_b   1.000
_cell.length_c   1.000
_cell.angle_alpha   90.00
_cell.angle_beta   90.00
_cell.angle_gamma   90.00
#
_symmetry.space_group_name_H-M   'P 1'
#
loop_
_entity.id
_entity.type
_entity.pdbx_description
1 polymer ?
#
loop_
_entity_poly.entity_id
_entity_poly.type
_entity_poly.pdbx_seq_one_letter_code
_entity_poly.pdbx_strand_id
1 'polypeptide(L)'
;MLRNIPEIKLYGADHCHKTHYYQLVLDEIGLPYRFLDVEENQAYAEELRNLYINKKLNFPTITIGHKKLRNPYKEDILKWMHKLIPSMLILQHDAKEKEYTLNINGEIAKVSYILKNKKMYLVHAEIPYPLRGKGIGKELVLKTFEKLTEEGHKAVAVCSYIKAVKNKNTCWKNIIE
;
A
#
# COMPACT_ATOMS: atom_id res chain seq x y z
N MET A 1 8.06 -6.67 -5.07
CA MET A 1 8.86 -5.63 -4.36
C MET A 1 7.92 -4.58 -3.76
N LEU A 2 8.26 -4.03 -2.59
CA LEU A 2 7.51 -2.90 -2.03
C LEU A 2 7.76 -1.64 -2.85
N ARG A 3 6.70 -0.88 -3.12
CA ARG A 3 6.72 0.35 -3.94
C ARG A 3 5.74 1.37 -3.41
N ASN A 4 6.01 2.64 -3.70
CA ASN A 4 5.20 3.79 -3.27
C ASN A 4 5.01 3.86 -1.74
N ILE A 5 6.06 3.53 -0.99
CA ILE A 5 6.05 3.61 0.48
C ILE A 5 6.10 5.10 0.85
N PRO A 6 5.06 5.65 1.51
CA PRO A 6 5.09 7.03 2.00
C PRO A 6 6.05 7.14 3.18
N GLU A 7 6.49 8.37 3.50
CA GLU A 7 7.27 8.60 4.71
C GLU A 7 6.46 8.22 5.96
N ILE A 8 7.04 7.40 6.82
CA ILE A 8 6.47 7.00 8.10
C ILE A 8 7.27 7.70 9.19
N LYS A 9 6.60 8.46 10.07
CA LYS A 9 7.21 9.11 11.22
C LYS A 9 6.52 8.67 12.49
N LEU A 10 7.28 8.37 13.52
CA LEU A 10 6.83 8.18 14.89
C LEU A 10 7.34 9.35 15.73
N TYR A 11 6.43 10.22 16.14
CA TYR A 11 6.70 11.27 17.11
C TYR A 11 6.49 10.72 18.51
N GLY A 12 7.50 10.80 19.35
CA GLY A 12 7.47 10.27 20.72
C GLY A 12 8.60 10.85 21.56
N ALA A 13 8.77 10.29 22.74
CA ALA A 13 9.91 10.54 23.61
C ALA A 13 10.56 9.20 23.96
N ASP A 14 11.88 9.13 24.00
CA ASP A 14 12.67 7.90 24.18
C ASP A 14 12.33 7.19 25.50
N HIS A 15 12.17 7.97 26.57
CA HIS A 15 11.84 7.45 27.90
C HIS A 15 10.37 6.98 28.06
N CYS A 16 9.52 7.17 27.03
CA CYS A 16 8.09 6.87 27.12
C CYS A 16 7.78 5.42 26.69
N HIS A 17 7.24 4.62 27.61
CA HIS A 17 6.84 3.23 27.35
C HIS A 17 5.93 3.04 26.13
N LYS A 18 5.00 3.98 25.89
CA LYS A 18 4.10 3.90 24.73
C LYS A 18 4.83 4.16 23.41
N THR A 19 5.82 5.07 23.41
CA THR A 19 6.67 5.30 22.24
C THR A 19 7.45 4.03 21.90
N HIS A 20 8.06 3.40 22.90
CA HIS A 20 8.82 2.17 22.71
C HIS A 20 7.95 1.03 22.17
N TYR A 21 6.72 0.89 22.68
CA TYR A 21 5.74 -0.04 22.10
C TYR A 21 5.53 0.19 20.60
N TYR A 22 5.40 1.44 20.15
CA TYR A 22 5.23 1.73 18.71
C TYR A 22 6.49 1.50 17.89
N GLN A 23 7.69 1.70 18.45
CA GLN A 23 8.93 1.32 17.78
C GLN A 23 8.94 -0.19 17.50
N LEU A 24 8.66 -1.02 18.51
CA LEU A 24 8.57 -2.48 18.36
C LEU A 24 7.53 -2.90 17.31
N VAL A 25 6.35 -2.27 17.32
CA VAL A 25 5.30 -2.55 16.32
C VAL A 25 5.76 -2.19 14.91
N LEU A 26 6.42 -1.04 14.71
CA LEU A 26 6.89 -0.61 13.40
C LEU A 26 8.09 -1.43 12.91
N ASP A 27 8.97 -1.84 13.82
CA ASP A 27 10.08 -2.75 13.55
C ASP A 27 9.56 -4.14 13.11
N GLU A 28 8.54 -4.68 13.79
CA GLU A 28 7.88 -5.94 13.43
C GLU A 28 7.23 -5.87 12.04
N ILE A 29 6.65 -4.71 11.68
CA ILE A 29 6.07 -4.48 10.35
C ILE A 29 7.16 -4.45 9.26
N GLY A 30 8.41 -4.13 9.62
CA GLY A 30 9.55 -4.17 8.71
C GLY A 30 9.54 -3.07 7.65
N LEU A 31 8.78 -1.99 7.86
CA LEU A 31 8.80 -0.81 6.99
C LEU A 31 9.73 0.27 7.57
N PRO A 32 10.51 0.98 6.73
CA PRO A 32 11.36 2.05 7.21
C PRO A 32 10.51 3.19 7.78
N TYR A 33 10.90 3.67 8.96
CA TYR A 33 10.30 4.85 9.59
C TYR A 33 11.37 5.72 10.24
N ARG A 34 10.99 6.95 10.56
CA ARG A 34 11.80 7.88 11.34
C ARG A 34 11.23 8.00 12.74
N PHE A 35 12.04 7.72 13.75
CA PHE A 35 11.73 8.11 15.11
C PHE A 35 12.13 9.58 15.32
N LEU A 36 11.20 10.39 15.82
CA LEU A 36 11.37 11.81 16.07
C LEU A 36 11.12 12.07 17.55
N ASP A 37 12.20 12.20 18.32
CA ASP A 37 12.12 12.56 19.73
C ASP A 37 11.71 14.02 19.88
N VAL A 38 10.51 14.25 20.40
CA VAL A 38 9.91 15.59 20.52
C VAL A 38 10.27 16.31 21.81
N GLU A 39 10.98 15.68 22.73
CA GLU A 39 11.49 16.32 23.94
C GLU A 39 12.92 16.77 23.76
N GLU A 40 13.73 15.97 23.06
CA GLU A 40 15.13 16.30 22.77
C GLU A 40 15.30 17.23 21.54
N ASN A 41 14.27 17.39 20.70
CA ASN A 41 14.36 18.21 19.49
C ASN A 41 13.16 19.16 19.32
N GLN A 42 13.44 20.46 19.47
CA GLN A 42 12.43 21.51 19.36
C GLN A 42 11.76 21.60 17.97
N ALA A 43 12.48 21.30 16.89
CA ALA A 43 11.90 21.31 15.55
C ALA A 43 10.90 20.16 15.35
N TYR A 44 11.19 18.97 15.90
CA TYR A 44 10.25 17.84 15.88
C TYR A 44 9.04 18.10 16.77
N ALA A 45 9.25 18.76 17.92
CA ALA A 45 8.15 19.21 18.77
C ALA A 45 7.22 20.16 18.02
N GLU A 46 7.78 21.16 17.34
CA GLU A 46 7.02 22.14 16.56
C GLU A 46 6.30 21.49 15.38
N GLU A 47 6.94 20.56 14.66
CA GLU A 47 6.30 19.76 13.61
C GLU A 47 5.08 19.02 14.16
N LEU A 48 5.21 18.32 15.30
CA LEU A 48 4.11 17.62 15.96
C LEU A 48 2.99 18.58 16.38
N ARG A 49 3.30 19.73 16.98
CA ARG A 49 2.30 20.72 17.39
C ARG A 49 1.50 21.23 16.20
N ASN A 50 2.16 21.44 15.06
CA ASN A 50 1.52 21.89 13.83
C ASN A 50 0.52 20.88 13.25
N LEU A 51 0.60 19.60 13.65
CA LEU A 51 -0.41 18.60 13.30
C LEU A 51 -1.74 18.79 14.03
N TYR A 52 -1.81 19.60 15.09
CA TYR A 52 -3.01 19.79 15.92
C TYR A 52 -3.42 21.26 16.02
N ILE A 53 -4.72 21.53 15.90
CA ILE A 53 -5.29 22.88 16.08
C ILE A 53 -4.94 23.44 17.46
N ASN A 54 -4.95 22.59 18.49
CA ASN A 54 -4.65 23.00 19.87
C ASN A 54 -3.15 23.21 20.16
N LYS A 55 -2.26 22.95 19.18
CA LYS A 55 -0.79 23.05 19.31
C LYS A 55 -0.20 22.29 20.51
N LYS A 56 -0.90 21.29 21.07
CA LYS A 56 -0.38 20.46 22.17
C LYS A 56 0.58 19.41 21.62
N LEU A 57 1.54 19.01 22.46
CA LEU A 57 2.52 17.97 22.17
C LEU A 57 1.88 16.59 22.34
N ASN A 58 0.99 16.23 21.42
CA ASN A 58 0.14 15.05 21.54
C ASN A 58 0.88 13.79 21.05
N PHE A 59 1.92 13.35 21.76
CA PHE A 59 2.62 12.10 21.46
C PHE A 59 2.12 10.93 22.35
N PRO A 60 2.35 9.66 21.95
CA PRO A 60 2.85 9.22 20.66
C PRO A 60 1.89 9.50 19.48
N THR A 61 2.45 9.93 18.36
CA THR A 61 1.72 10.12 17.10
C THR A 61 2.48 9.51 15.95
N ILE A 62 1.77 8.77 15.10
CA ILE A 62 2.32 8.21 13.86
C ILE A 62 1.74 8.98 12.68
N THR A 63 2.59 9.35 11.73
CA THR A 63 2.15 9.82 10.41
C THR A 63 2.59 8.83 9.34
N ILE A 64 1.67 8.46 8.45
CA ILE A 64 1.93 7.65 7.25
C ILE A 64 1.57 8.52 6.05
N GLY A 65 2.59 9.16 5.46
CA GLY A 65 2.38 10.27 4.53
C GLY A 65 1.50 11.34 5.18
N HIS A 66 0.37 11.65 4.55
CA HIS A 66 -0.59 12.66 5.05
C HIS A 66 -1.48 12.14 6.19
N LYS A 67 -1.50 10.83 6.45
CA LYS A 67 -2.39 10.26 7.45
C LYS A 67 -1.77 10.38 8.84
N LYS A 68 -2.40 11.16 9.71
CA LYS A 68 -2.08 11.25 11.14
C LYS A 68 -2.89 10.26 11.98
N LEU A 69 -2.22 9.58 12.91
CA LEU A 69 -2.77 8.62 13.87
C LEU A 69 -2.22 8.92 15.27
N ARG A 70 -3.08 9.38 16.19
CA ARG A 70 -2.69 9.62 17.59
C ARG A 70 -3.03 8.39 18.41
N ASN A 71 -2.07 7.83 19.14
CA ASN A 71 -2.26 6.64 19.98
C ASN A 71 -3.10 5.51 19.31
N PRO A 72 -2.82 5.12 18.06
CA PRO A 72 -3.61 4.08 17.38
C PRO A 72 -3.40 2.69 17.99
N TYR A 73 -4.35 1.79 17.79
CA TYR A 73 -4.08 0.36 17.96
C TYR A 73 -3.25 -0.18 16.79
N LYS A 74 -2.58 -1.32 16.96
CA LYS A 74 -1.78 -1.96 15.90
C LYS A 74 -2.61 -2.22 14.64
N GLU A 75 -3.86 -2.63 14.83
CA GLU A 75 -4.80 -2.93 13.75
C GLU A 75 -5.16 -1.68 12.94
N ASP A 76 -5.22 -0.52 13.58
CA ASP A 76 -5.47 0.76 12.88
C ASP A 76 -4.27 1.15 12.01
N ILE A 77 -3.05 0.95 12.52
CA ILE A 77 -1.81 1.18 11.75
C ILE A 77 -1.83 0.30 10.50
N LEU A 78 -2.06 -1.01 10.67
CA LEU A 78 -2.11 -1.98 9.57
C LEU A 78 -3.20 -1.64 8.54
N LYS A 79 -4.41 -1.26 8.99
CA LYS A 79 -5.49 -0.84 8.10
C LYS A 79 -5.09 0.34 7.20
N TRP A 80 -4.36 1.31 7.76
CA TRP A 80 -3.87 2.44 6.98
C TRP A 80 -2.70 2.07 6.08
N MET A 81 -1.79 1.22 6.52
CA MET A 81 -0.70 0.70 5.68
C MET A 81 -1.24 -0.09 4.49
N HIS A 82 -2.23 -0.97 4.67
CA HIS A 82 -2.86 -1.69 3.56
C HIS A 82 -3.48 -0.76 2.52
N LYS A 83 -4.04 0.37 2.95
CA LYS A 83 -4.65 1.36 2.06
C LYS A 83 -3.62 2.23 1.33
N LEU A 84 -2.51 2.54 1.99
CA LEU A 84 -1.50 3.49 1.49
C LEU A 84 -0.32 2.80 0.81
N ILE A 85 -0.09 1.52 1.13
CA ILE A 85 1.01 0.69 0.62
C ILE A 85 0.43 -0.66 0.12
N PRO A 86 -0.48 -0.69 -0.87
CA PRO A 86 -1.08 -1.94 -1.33
C PRO A 86 -0.05 -2.94 -1.90
N SER A 87 1.16 -2.47 -2.24
CA SER A 87 2.27 -3.31 -2.70
C SER A 87 2.70 -4.34 -1.64
N MET A 88 2.46 -4.08 -0.35
CA MET A 88 2.73 -5.01 0.76
C MET A 88 1.77 -6.19 0.83
N LEU A 89 0.59 -6.07 0.22
CA LEU A 89 -0.43 -7.10 0.25
C LEU A 89 -0.09 -8.21 -0.75
N ILE A 90 -0.52 -9.43 -0.44
CA ILE A 90 -0.34 -10.58 -1.32
C ILE A 90 -1.48 -10.60 -2.34
N LEU A 91 -1.13 -10.68 -3.63
CA LEU A 91 -2.10 -10.92 -4.68
C LEU A 91 -2.42 -12.42 -4.74
N GLN A 92 -3.70 -12.75 -4.77
CA GLN A 92 -4.16 -14.13 -4.93
C GLN A 92 -4.56 -14.38 -6.38
N HIS A 93 -4.33 -15.60 -6.86
CA HIS A 93 -4.75 -16.05 -8.17
C HIS A 93 -5.76 -17.18 -8.00
N ASP A 94 -7.01 -16.91 -8.39
CA ASP A 94 -8.07 -17.91 -8.48
C ASP A 94 -8.21 -18.35 -9.94
N ALA A 95 -7.56 -19.47 -10.30
CA ALA A 95 -7.57 -19.98 -11.66
C ALA A 95 -8.95 -20.54 -12.09
N LYS A 96 -9.80 -20.90 -11.13
CA LYS A 96 -11.15 -21.44 -11.39
C LYS A 96 -12.08 -20.30 -11.81
N GLU A 97 -12.09 -19.22 -11.04
CA GLU A 97 -12.87 -18.01 -11.35
C GLU A 97 -12.19 -17.13 -12.41
N LYS A 98 -10.92 -17.42 -12.73
CA LYS A 98 -10.09 -16.69 -13.69
C LYS A 98 -9.89 -15.23 -13.27
N GLU A 99 -9.54 -15.06 -12.00
CA GLU A 99 -9.35 -13.74 -11.39
C GLU A 99 -8.05 -13.68 -10.60
N TYR A 100 -7.40 -12.52 -10.67
CA TYR A 100 -6.39 -12.11 -9.71
C TYR A 100 -7.01 -11.12 -8.74
N THR A 101 -6.91 -11.37 -7.45
CA THR A 101 -7.58 -10.57 -6.41
C THR A 101 -6.59 -10.00 -5.41
N LEU A 102 -6.88 -8.79 -4.94
CA LEU A 102 -6.16 -8.10 -3.88
C LEU A 102 -7.18 -7.68 -2.83
N ASN A 103 -7.04 -8.20 -1.60
CA ASN A 103 -7.91 -7.86 -0.49
C ASN A 103 -7.32 -6.70 0.33
N ILE A 104 -7.98 -5.54 0.32
CA ILE A 104 -7.60 -4.37 1.10
C ILE A 104 -8.63 -4.18 2.23
N ASN A 105 -8.34 -4.73 3.40
CA ASN A 105 -9.21 -4.61 4.59
C ASN A 105 -10.66 -5.08 4.36
N GLY A 106 -10.84 -6.20 3.64
CA GLY A 106 -12.15 -6.75 3.29
C GLY A 106 -12.69 -6.29 1.94
N GLU A 107 -12.16 -5.21 1.37
CA GLU A 107 -12.55 -4.71 0.04
C GLU A 107 -11.70 -5.41 -1.04
N ILE A 108 -12.35 -6.15 -1.94
CA ILE A 108 -11.66 -6.97 -2.94
C ILE A 108 -11.56 -6.21 -4.27
N ALA A 109 -10.34 -5.84 -4.65
CA ALA A 109 -10.04 -5.36 -6.00
C ALA A 109 -9.57 -6.53 -6.87
N LYS A 110 -9.94 -6.55 -8.16
CA LYS A 110 -9.69 -7.72 -9.00
C LYS A 110 -9.37 -7.41 -10.46
N VAL A 111 -8.63 -8.33 -11.09
CA VAL A 111 -8.40 -8.38 -12.55
C VAL A 111 -8.90 -9.73 -13.05
N SER A 112 -9.90 -9.72 -13.91
CA SER A 112 -10.48 -10.92 -14.51
C SER A 112 -9.88 -11.18 -15.90
N TYR A 113 -9.70 -12.45 -16.26
CA TYR A 113 -9.10 -12.86 -17.52
C TYR A 113 -9.87 -13.97 -18.24
N ILE A 114 -9.60 -14.11 -19.54
CA ILE A 114 -10.07 -15.24 -20.35
C ILE A 114 -8.85 -15.99 -20.88
N LEU A 115 -8.87 -17.31 -20.82
CA LEU A 115 -7.83 -18.15 -21.41
C LEU A 115 -8.17 -18.48 -22.86
N LYS A 116 -7.31 -18.08 -23.82
CA LYS A 116 -7.42 -18.46 -25.24
C LYS A 116 -6.02 -18.69 -25.81
N ASN A 117 -5.85 -19.72 -26.64
CA ASN A 117 -4.56 -20.02 -27.29
C ASN A 117 -3.37 -20.06 -26.32
N LYS A 118 -3.59 -20.63 -25.11
CA LYS A 118 -2.62 -20.69 -24.01
C LYS A 118 -2.11 -19.31 -23.52
N LYS A 119 -2.87 -18.23 -23.76
CA LYS A 119 -2.61 -16.88 -23.26
C LYS A 119 -3.77 -16.38 -22.40
N MET A 120 -3.44 -15.61 -21.36
CA MET A 120 -4.40 -14.92 -20.50
C MET A 120 -4.73 -13.55 -21.08
N TYR A 121 -5.98 -13.36 -21.50
CA TYR A 121 -6.48 -12.07 -21.95
C TYR A 121 -7.06 -11.33 -20.77
N LEU A 122 -6.38 -10.28 -20.31
CA LEU A 122 -6.80 -9.48 -19.15
C LEU A 122 -7.90 -8.51 -19.58
N VAL A 123 -9.15 -8.86 -19.28
CA VAL A 123 -10.33 -8.23 -19.89
C VAL A 123 -10.98 -7.15 -19.02
N HIS A 124 -10.83 -7.24 -17.70
CA HIS A 124 -11.47 -6.29 -16.79
C HIS A 124 -10.60 -6.06 -15.55
N ALA A 125 -10.62 -4.83 -15.04
CA ALA A 125 -10.04 -4.46 -13.75
C ALA A 125 -11.10 -3.72 -12.95
N GLU A 126 -11.41 -4.21 -11.75
CA GLU A 126 -12.45 -3.69 -10.89
C GLU A 126 -11.87 -3.27 -9.54
N ILE A 127 -12.18 -2.04 -9.14
CA ILE A 127 -11.77 -1.47 -7.87
C ILE A 127 -13.05 -1.07 -7.11
N PRO A 128 -13.28 -1.59 -5.89
CA PRO A 128 -14.37 -1.17 -5.04
C PRO A 128 -14.41 0.33 -4.85
N TYR A 129 -15.62 0.90 -4.81
CA TYR A 129 -15.81 2.36 -4.69
C TYR A 129 -14.97 3.00 -3.56
N PRO A 130 -14.89 2.43 -2.33
CA PRO A 130 -14.09 3.01 -1.25
C PRO A 130 -12.58 3.07 -1.51
N LEU A 131 -12.08 2.30 -2.49
CA LEU A 131 -10.66 2.19 -2.83
C LEU A 131 -10.26 3.04 -4.05
N ARG A 132 -11.22 3.62 -4.77
CA ARG A 132 -10.95 4.42 -5.98
C ARG A 132 -10.22 5.72 -5.64
N GLY A 133 -9.47 6.25 -6.61
CA GLY A 133 -8.72 7.49 -6.47
C GLY A 133 -7.43 7.42 -5.64
N LYS A 134 -7.05 6.25 -5.13
CA LYS A 134 -5.89 6.05 -4.22
C LYS A 134 -4.68 5.38 -4.86
N GLY A 135 -4.66 5.24 -6.18
CA GLY A 135 -3.60 4.53 -6.90
C GLY A 135 -3.65 2.99 -6.82
N ILE A 136 -4.58 2.42 -6.04
CA ILE A 136 -4.74 0.96 -5.85
C ILE A 136 -4.91 0.21 -7.17
N GLY A 137 -5.70 0.74 -8.12
CA GLY A 137 -5.92 0.07 -9.42
C GLY A 137 -4.64 -0.10 -10.24
N LYS A 138 -3.70 0.86 -10.15
CA LYS A 138 -2.40 0.74 -10.83
C LYS A 138 -1.57 -0.36 -10.19
N GLU A 139 -1.50 -0.38 -8.85
CA GLU A 139 -0.73 -1.40 -8.13
C GLU A 139 -1.32 -2.80 -8.35
N LEU A 140 -2.65 -2.95 -8.31
CA LEU A 140 -3.34 -4.20 -8.64
C LEU A 140 -2.86 -4.77 -9.99
N VAL A 141 -2.90 -3.97 -11.04
CA VAL A 141 -2.49 -4.39 -12.38
C VAL A 141 -1.00 -4.75 -12.45
N LEU A 142 -0.14 -3.95 -11.81
CA LEU A 142 1.30 -4.26 -11.77
C LEU A 142 1.58 -5.56 -11.04
N LYS A 143 0.92 -5.81 -9.90
CA LYS A 143 1.03 -7.08 -9.18
C LYS A 143 0.49 -8.24 -10.00
N THR A 144 -0.59 -8.04 -10.76
CA THR A 144 -1.10 -9.07 -11.69
C THR A 144 -0.05 -9.42 -12.74
N PHE A 145 0.63 -8.43 -13.33
CA PHE A 145 1.71 -8.68 -14.29
C PHE A 145 2.89 -9.43 -13.67
N GLU A 146 3.29 -9.06 -12.45
CA GLU A 146 4.33 -9.77 -11.69
C GLU A 146 3.94 -11.23 -11.48
N LYS A 147 2.76 -11.45 -10.87
CA LYS A 147 2.29 -12.77 -10.49
C LYS A 147 2.12 -13.70 -11.68
N LEU A 148 1.48 -13.24 -12.76
CA LEU A 148 1.30 -14.06 -13.96
C LEU A 148 2.64 -14.39 -14.63
N THR A 149 3.63 -13.51 -14.53
CA THR A 149 4.96 -13.74 -15.13
C THR A 149 5.78 -14.71 -14.28
N GLU A 150 5.72 -14.57 -12.96
CA GLU A 150 6.29 -15.54 -12.01
C GLU A 150 5.68 -16.93 -12.19
N GLU A 151 4.39 -17.02 -12.52
CA GLU A 151 3.68 -18.27 -12.82
C GLU A 151 3.97 -18.81 -14.24
N GLY A 152 4.73 -18.09 -15.06
CA GLY A 152 5.09 -18.50 -16.42
C GLY A 152 3.97 -18.32 -17.46
N HIS A 153 2.95 -17.51 -17.16
CA HIS A 153 1.85 -17.24 -18.08
C HIS A 153 2.19 -16.13 -19.07
N LYS A 154 1.75 -16.31 -20.32
CA LYS A 154 1.72 -15.25 -21.33
C LYS A 154 0.40 -14.51 -21.24
N ALA A 155 0.43 -13.18 -21.30
CA ALA A 155 -0.76 -12.37 -21.16
C ALA A 155 -0.89 -11.29 -22.23
N VAL A 156 -2.15 -10.96 -22.54
CA VAL A 156 -2.57 -9.88 -23.45
C VAL A 156 -3.42 -8.90 -22.66
N ALA A 157 -3.04 -7.63 -22.62
CA ALA A 157 -3.84 -6.56 -22.03
C ALA A 157 -4.99 -6.20 -22.99
N VAL A 158 -6.24 -6.52 -22.64
CA VAL A 158 -7.42 -6.19 -23.45
C VAL A 158 -8.11 -4.93 -22.92
N CYS A 159 -8.36 -4.90 -21.61
CA CYS A 159 -8.97 -3.75 -20.93
C CYS A 159 -8.19 -2.47 -21.23
N SER A 160 -8.89 -1.39 -21.59
CA SER A 160 -8.28 -0.09 -21.89
C SER A 160 -7.44 0.45 -20.72
N TYR A 161 -7.92 0.29 -19.49
CA TYR A 161 -7.18 0.67 -18.29
C TYR A 161 -5.90 -0.14 -18.12
N ILE A 162 -5.96 -1.46 -18.28
CA ILE A 162 -4.79 -2.34 -18.18
C ILE A 162 -3.76 -2.01 -19.26
N LYS A 163 -4.21 -1.78 -20.51
CA LYS A 163 -3.35 -1.28 -21.60
C LYS A 163 -2.67 0.04 -21.24
N ALA A 164 -3.41 0.98 -20.64
CA ALA A 164 -2.84 2.26 -20.22
C ALA A 164 -1.77 2.10 -19.13
N VAL A 165 -1.98 1.22 -18.15
CA VAL A 165 -0.98 0.90 -17.12
C VAL A 165 0.26 0.25 -17.75
N LYS A 166 0.05 -0.73 -18.64
CA LYS A 166 1.13 -1.38 -19.41
C LYS A 166 1.97 -0.37 -20.19
N ASN A 167 1.34 0.46 -21.02
CA ASN A 167 2.05 1.35 -21.93
C ASN A 167 2.86 2.44 -21.20
N LYS A 168 2.44 2.80 -19.98
CA LYS A 168 3.15 3.76 -19.11
C LYS A 168 4.33 3.12 -18.36
N ASN A 169 4.48 1.80 -18.37
CA ASN A 169 5.54 1.09 -17.68
C ASN A 169 6.48 0.41 -18.68
N THR A 170 7.70 0.92 -18.80
CA THR A 170 8.70 0.43 -19.76
C THR A 170 9.09 -1.03 -19.55
N CYS A 171 9.03 -1.53 -18.30
CA CYS A 171 9.32 -2.92 -17.97
C CYS A 171 8.28 -3.86 -18.60
N TRP A 172 7.00 -3.53 -18.48
CA TRP A 172 5.90 -4.41 -18.90
C TRP A 172 5.49 -4.26 -20.35
N LYS A 173 5.86 -3.15 -21.00
CA LYS A 173 5.46 -2.82 -22.37
C LYS A 173 5.76 -3.94 -23.39
N ASN A 174 6.85 -4.67 -23.19
CA ASN A 174 7.31 -5.73 -24.10
C ASN A 174 7.09 -7.15 -23.53
N ILE A 175 6.63 -7.27 -22.28
CA ILE A 175 6.36 -8.57 -21.63
C ILE A 175 4.89 -8.95 -21.80
N ILE A 176 4.01 -7.95 -21.67
CA ILE A 176 2.56 -8.11 -21.82
C ILE A 176 2.16 -7.65 -23.24
N GLU A 177 1.45 -8.49 -23.97
CA GLU A 177 0.94 -8.16 -25.31
C GLU A 177 -0.22 -7.16 -25.26
#